data_AF-A0A8T3WHI3-F1
#
_entry.id   AF-A0A8T3WHI3-F1
#
_cell.length_a   1.000
_cell.length_b   1.000
_cell.length_c   1.000
_cell.angle_alpha   90.00
_cell.angle_beta   90.00
_cell.angle_gamma   90.00
#
_symmetry.space_group_name_H-M   'P 1'
#
loop_
_entity.id
_entity.type
_entity.pdbx_description
1 polymer ?
#
loop_
_entity_poly.entity_id
_entity_poly.type
_entity_poly.pdbx_seq_one_letter_code
_entity_poly.pdbx_strand_id
1 'polypeptide(L)'
;MNDLELMDEMQKNHSFQGQMNGMAKSIEIVIDKILEQNDVKPRGSFGNRIKQFKEVCPEFPELLGDLMNFNEFWNITKHGVIIMGADISESFFKDEETHKFNQQRKEEISKNFTEVMKKLIVISKKKVIEESLK
;
A
#
# COMPACT_ATOMS: atom_id res chain seq x y z
N MET A 1 19.91 -7.53 24.67
CA MET A 1 19.81 -6.42 23.72
C MET A 1 20.47 -5.21 24.37
N ASN A 2 21.49 -4.64 23.75
CA ASN A 2 22.09 -3.38 24.20
C ASN A 2 21.37 -2.18 23.55
N ASP A 3 21.62 -0.97 24.05
CA ASP A 3 20.95 0.25 23.57
C ASP A 3 21.17 0.52 22.07
N LEU A 4 22.30 0.08 21.51
CA LEU A 4 22.63 0.26 20.10
C LEU A 4 21.78 -0.67 19.20
N GLU A 5 21.60 -1.93 19.61
CA GLU A 5 20.74 -2.91 18.95
C GLU A 5 19.28 -2.44 18.96
N LEU A 6 18.83 -1.88 20.09
CA LEU A 6 17.49 -1.33 20.24
C LEU A 6 17.24 -0.15 19.26
N MET A 7 18.19 0.78 19.18
CA MET A 7 18.11 1.92 18.25
C MET A 7 18.07 1.48 16.78
N ASP A 8 18.87 0.48 16.41
CA ASP A 8 18.90 -0.07 15.06
C ASP A 8 17.56 -0.72 14.69
N GLU A 9 16.95 -1.48 15.61
CA GLU A 9 15.61 -2.06 15.42
C GLU A 9 14.52 -0.99 15.27
N MET A 10 14.54 0.06 16.10
CA MET A 10 13.60 1.18 15.97
C MET A 10 13.75 1.86 14.59
N GLN A 11 14.99 2.09 14.16
CA GLN A 11 15.28 2.72 12.89
C GLN A 11 14.79 1.88 11.71
N LYS A 12 14.98 0.55 11.75
CA LYS A 12 14.47 -0.37 10.72
C LYS A 12 12.95 -0.33 10.63
N ASN A 13 12.24 -0.40 11.76
CA ASN A 13 10.78 -0.32 11.79
C ASN A 13 10.26 1.01 11.25
N HIS A 14 10.84 2.14 11.66
CA HIS A 14 10.46 3.46 11.14
C HIS A 14 10.76 3.61 9.65
N SER A 15 11.91 3.10 9.19
CA SER A 15 12.26 3.09 7.77
C SER A 15 11.24 2.30 6.95
N PHE A 16 10.87 1.10 7.41
CA PHE A 16 9.87 0.27 6.75
C PHE A 16 8.48 0.92 6.74
N GLN A 17 8.04 1.51 7.86
CA GLN A 17 6.81 2.30 7.92
C GLN A 17 6.83 3.47 6.90
N GLY A 18 7.97 4.17 6.78
CA GLY A 18 8.17 5.22 5.79
C GLY A 18 8.05 4.72 4.35
N GLN A 19 8.64 3.56 4.04
CA GLN A 19 8.53 2.92 2.72
C GLN A 19 7.07 2.56 2.39
N MET A 20 6.36 1.95 3.34
CA MET A 20 4.94 1.59 3.19
C MET A 20 4.08 2.83 2.92
N ASN A 21 4.33 3.93 3.63
CA ASN A 21 3.65 5.20 3.39
C ASN A 21 3.93 5.75 1.99
N GLY A 22 5.18 5.71 1.53
CA GLY A 22 5.54 6.16 0.18
C GLY A 22 4.87 5.32 -0.91
N MET A 23 4.83 4.00 -0.73
CA MET A 23 4.15 3.08 -1.66
C MET A 23 2.64 3.35 -1.70
N ALA A 24 1.97 3.41 -0.53
CA ALA A 24 0.54 3.69 -0.44
C ALA A 24 0.18 5.03 -1.10
N LYS A 25 0.99 6.07 -0.83
CA LYS A 25 0.75 7.39 -1.42
C LYS A 25 0.89 7.39 -2.94
N SER A 26 1.84 6.62 -3.46
CA SER A 26 2.04 6.46 -4.91
C SER A 26 0.84 5.79 -5.57
N ILE A 27 0.29 4.73 -4.94
CA ILE A 27 -0.93 4.08 -5.42
C ILE A 27 -2.11 5.04 -5.36
N GLU A 28 -2.30 5.75 -4.25
CA GLU A 28 -3.37 6.74 -4.08
C GLU A 28 -3.40 7.76 -5.22
N ILE A 29 -2.23 8.31 -5.60
CA ILE A 29 -2.14 9.30 -6.68
C ILE A 29 -2.67 8.74 -8.01
N VAL A 30 -2.31 7.49 -8.33
CA VAL A 30 -2.75 6.88 -9.60
C VAL A 30 -4.23 6.51 -9.55
N ILE A 31 -4.72 6.01 -8.41
CA ILE A 31 -6.16 5.76 -8.23
C ILE A 31 -6.94 7.07 -8.34
N ASP A 32 -6.51 8.13 -7.66
CA ASP A 32 -7.17 9.43 -7.68
C ASP A 32 -7.27 9.96 -9.11
N LYS A 33 -6.19 9.85 -9.89
CA LYS A 33 -6.21 10.19 -11.31
C LYS A 33 -7.23 9.36 -12.11
N ILE A 34 -7.30 8.05 -11.89
CA ILE A 34 -8.26 7.18 -12.60
C ILE A 34 -9.70 7.56 -12.21
N LEU A 35 -9.95 7.84 -10.93
CA LEU A 35 -11.27 8.27 -10.47
C LEU A 35 -11.67 9.61 -11.09
N GLU A 36 -10.76 10.58 -11.15
CA GLU A 36 -10.99 11.88 -11.79
C GLU A 36 -11.27 11.75 -13.29
N GLN A 37 -10.58 10.86 -14.01
CA GLN A 37 -10.87 10.49 -15.41
C GLN A 37 -12.25 9.82 -15.62
N ASN A 38 -12.96 9.52 -14.54
CA ASN A 38 -14.31 8.95 -14.56
C ASN A 38 -15.32 9.85 -13.86
N ASP A 39 -15.01 11.13 -13.70
CA ASP A 39 -15.85 12.12 -13.03
C ASP A 39 -16.19 11.76 -11.57
N VAL A 40 -15.40 10.88 -10.94
CA VAL A 40 -15.53 10.51 -9.55
C VAL A 40 -14.53 11.30 -8.72
N LYS A 41 -15.01 12.19 -7.86
CA LYS A 41 -14.15 12.91 -6.91
C LYS A 41 -13.55 11.93 -5.89
N PRO A 42 -12.21 11.80 -5.77
CA PRO A 42 -11.59 10.93 -4.78
C PRO A 42 -11.86 11.44 -3.36
N ARG A 43 -12.27 10.55 -2.44
CA ARG A 43 -12.59 10.94 -1.05
C ARG A 43 -12.27 9.84 -0.04
N GLY A 44 -12.02 10.26 1.20
CA GLY A 44 -11.90 9.36 2.35
C GLY A 44 -10.51 8.76 2.53
N SER A 45 -10.45 7.56 3.08
CA SER A 45 -9.22 6.79 3.28
C SER A 45 -8.76 6.09 1.99
N PHE A 46 -7.56 5.51 2.01
CA PHE A 46 -7.08 4.66 0.91
C PHE A 46 -8.04 3.50 0.60
N GLY A 47 -8.52 2.80 1.63
CA GLY A 47 -9.55 1.76 1.46
C GLY A 47 -10.84 2.28 0.80
N ASN A 48 -11.26 3.52 1.08
CA ASN A 48 -12.41 4.11 0.39
C ASN A 48 -12.10 4.41 -1.08
N ARG A 49 -10.90 4.90 -1.40
CA ARG A 49 -10.45 5.08 -2.79
C ARG A 49 -10.43 3.76 -3.57
N ILE A 50 -9.98 2.67 -2.95
CA ILE A 50 -10.01 1.33 -3.57
C ILE A 50 -11.46 0.89 -3.84
N LYS A 51 -12.39 1.15 -2.90
CA LYS A 51 -13.82 0.88 -3.13
C LYS A 51 -14.39 1.72 -4.28
N GLN A 52 -14.08 3.02 -4.34
CA GLN A 52 -14.48 3.86 -5.47
C GLN A 52 -13.90 3.34 -6.79
N PHE A 53 -12.62 2.91 -6.78
CA PHE A 53 -11.95 2.35 -7.96
C PHE A 53 -12.62 1.06 -8.43
N LYS A 54 -13.09 0.20 -7.52
CA LYS A 54 -13.88 -1.00 -7.85
C LYS A 54 -15.13 -0.69 -8.66
N GLU A 55 -15.85 0.38 -8.30
CA GLU A 55 -17.08 0.76 -9.02
C GLU A 55 -16.78 1.29 -10.43
N VAL A 56 -15.62 1.93 -10.61
CA VAL A 56 -15.18 2.53 -11.88
C VAL A 56 -14.47 1.53 -12.80
N CYS A 57 -13.78 0.54 -12.23
CA CYS A 57 -12.96 -0.44 -12.93
C CYS A 57 -13.27 -1.87 -12.43
N PRO A 58 -14.53 -2.34 -12.51
CA PRO A 58 -14.95 -3.65 -11.98
C PRO A 58 -14.32 -4.84 -12.70
N GLU A 59 -13.82 -4.65 -13.92
CA GLU A 59 -13.23 -5.69 -14.77
C GLU A 59 -11.83 -6.17 -14.32
N PHE A 60 -11.27 -5.60 -13.24
CA PHE A 60 -9.96 -5.98 -12.69
C PHE A 60 -10.04 -6.58 -11.27
N PRO A 61 -10.75 -7.70 -11.05
CA PRO A 61 -10.98 -8.27 -9.72
C PRO A 61 -9.68 -8.68 -9.01
N GLU A 62 -8.69 -9.18 -9.74
CA GLU A 62 -7.38 -9.54 -9.17
C GLU A 62 -6.63 -8.31 -8.64
N LEU A 63 -6.61 -7.22 -9.41
CA LEU A 63 -5.99 -5.96 -9.00
C LEU A 63 -6.68 -5.38 -7.75
N LEU A 64 -8.00 -5.51 -7.66
CA LEU A 64 -8.75 -5.10 -6.47
C LEU A 64 -8.37 -5.94 -5.24
N GLY A 65 -8.20 -7.25 -5.41
CA GLY A 65 -7.69 -8.14 -4.36
C GLY A 65 -6.30 -7.71 -3.90
N ASP A 66 -5.39 -7.48 -4.83
CA ASP A 66 -4.02 -7.01 -4.56
C ASP A 66 -4.02 -5.67 -3.79
N LEU A 67 -4.85 -4.72 -4.22
CA LEU A 67 -4.99 -3.40 -3.58
C LEU A 67 -5.53 -3.51 -2.15
N MET A 68 -6.54 -4.36 -1.93
CA MET A 68 -7.11 -4.57 -0.59
C MET A 68 -6.11 -5.24 0.35
N ASN A 69 -5.36 -6.23 -0.14
CA ASN A 69 -4.28 -6.87 0.59
C ASN A 69 -3.16 -5.88 0.94
N PHE A 70 -2.76 -5.02 0.00
CA PHE A 70 -1.78 -3.97 0.27
C PHE A 70 -2.29 -2.94 1.31
N ASN A 71 -3.57 -2.55 1.24
CA ASN A 71 -4.20 -1.67 2.22
C ASN A 71 -4.21 -2.27 3.63
N GLU A 72 -4.31 -3.59 3.77
CA GLU A 72 -4.19 -4.27 5.06
C GLU A 72 -2.78 -4.08 5.67
N PHE A 73 -1.72 -4.38 4.91
CA PHE A 73 -0.34 -4.17 5.37
C PHE A 73 -0.05 -2.71 5.68
N TRP A 74 -0.55 -1.79 4.85
CA TRP A 74 -0.39 -0.36 5.11
C TRP A 74 -1.11 0.07 6.38
N ASN A 75 -2.34 -0.40 6.63
CA ASN A 75 -3.06 -0.09 7.86
C ASN A 75 -2.34 -0.62 9.10
N ILE A 76 -1.77 -1.82 9.02
CA ILE A 76 -0.94 -2.40 10.08
C ILE A 76 0.26 -1.51 10.36
N THR A 77 1.04 -1.21 9.33
CA THR A 77 2.29 -0.44 9.51
C THR A 77 2.06 1.02 9.87
N LYS A 78 0.98 1.64 9.38
CA LYS A 78 0.65 3.05 9.66
C LYS A 78 0.09 3.28 11.06
N HIS A 79 -0.73 2.36 11.55
CA HIS A 79 -1.47 2.55 12.80
C HIS A 79 -1.04 1.62 13.93
N GLY A 80 -0.21 0.61 13.64
CA GLY A 80 0.33 -0.29 14.64
C GLY A 80 1.41 0.35 15.49
N VAL A 81 1.50 -0.08 16.74
CA VAL A 81 2.57 0.31 17.67
C VAL A 81 3.80 -0.56 17.37
N ILE A 82 4.96 0.05 17.15
CA ILE A 82 6.21 -0.68 16.95
C ILE A 82 6.54 -1.47 18.23
N ILE A 83 6.67 -2.79 18.11
CA ILE A 83 7.15 -3.65 19.20
C ILE A 83 8.58 -4.09 18.89
N MET A 84 9.43 -4.10 19.92
CA MET A 84 10.82 -4.57 19.84
C MET A 84 10.95 -5.93 20.52
N GLY A 85 11.80 -6.80 19.98
CA GLY A 85 11.99 -8.17 20.47
C GLY A 85 13.25 -8.78 19.90
N ALA A 86 13.70 -9.92 20.45
CA ALA A 86 14.98 -10.54 20.08
C ALA A 86 15.06 -11.09 18.62
N ASP A 87 14.08 -10.82 17.77
CA ASP A 87 13.99 -11.27 16.38
C ASP A 87 14.20 -10.10 15.42
N ILE A 88 14.92 -10.35 14.31
CA ILE A 88 15.30 -9.37 13.27
C ILE A 88 14.08 -8.84 12.46
N SER A 89 12.85 -9.27 12.75
CA SER A 89 11.66 -8.88 11.99
C SER A 89 11.06 -7.55 12.44
N GLU A 90 10.76 -6.66 11.50
CA GLU A 90 9.96 -5.47 11.76
C GLU A 90 8.57 -5.87 12.27
N SER A 91 8.16 -5.35 13.43
CA SER A 91 7.02 -5.87 14.19
C SER A 91 6.08 -4.76 14.67
N PHE A 92 4.79 -4.94 14.43
CA PHE A 92 3.75 -3.96 14.76
C PHE A 92 2.62 -4.62 15.55
N PHE A 93 2.24 -4.05 16.70
CA PHE A 93 1.02 -4.43 17.43
C PHE A 93 -0.18 -3.71 16.85
N LYS A 94 -1.18 -4.45 16.38
CA LYS A 94 -2.45 -3.89 15.94
C LYS A 94 -3.54 -4.97 15.99
N ASP A 95 -4.76 -4.55 16.31
CA ASP A 95 -5.93 -5.42 16.36
C ASP A 95 -5.71 -6.63 17.29
N GLU A 96 -5.10 -6.38 18.44
CA GLU A 96 -4.78 -7.39 19.48
C GLU A 96 -3.72 -8.43 19.07
N GLU A 97 -3.07 -8.25 17.93
CA GLU A 97 -2.07 -9.19 17.39
C GLU A 97 -0.74 -8.50 17.06
N THR A 98 0.34 -9.29 17.08
CA THR A 98 1.67 -8.86 16.63
C THR A 98 1.90 -9.30 15.19
N HIS A 99 2.06 -8.32 14.30
CA HIS A 99 2.31 -8.51 12.88
C HIS A 99 3.80 -8.41 12.61
N LYS A 100 4.43 -9.51 12.16
CA LYS A 100 5.86 -9.58 11.84
C LYS A 100 6.11 -9.54 10.34
N PHE A 101 7.00 -8.66 9.90
CA PHE A 101 7.41 -8.49 8.51
C PHE A 101 8.88 -8.90 8.36
N ASN A 102 9.11 -10.20 8.09
CA ASN A 102 10.46 -10.67 7.79
C ASN A 102 10.92 -10.22 6.39
N GLN A 103 12.20 -10.47 6.06
CA GLN A 103 12.79 -10.06 4.78
C GLN A 103 12.00 -10.58 3.56
N GLN A 104 11.61 -11.86 3.57
CA GLN A 104 10.81 -12.46 2.50
C GLN A 104 9.47 -11.72 2.32
N ARG A 105 8.78 -11.40 3.43
CA ARG A 105 7.49 -10.70 3.37
C ARG A 105 7.64 -9.27 2.83
N LYS A 106 8.73 -8.59 3.18
CA LYS A 106 9.04 -7.24 2.64
C LYS A 106 9.29 -7.29 1.13
N GLU A 107 9.96 -8.34 0.65
CA GLU A 107 10.19 -8.56 -0.79
C GLU A 107 8.88 -8.87 -1.52
N GLU A 108 8.00 -9.70 -0.93
CA GLU A 108 6.67 -9.97 -1.47
C GLU A 108 5.82 -8.70 -1.60
N ILE A 109 5.81 -7.85 -0.57
CA ILE A 109 5.11 -6.55 -0.59
C ILE A 109 5.66 -5.66 -1.69
N SER A 110 6.99 -5.57 -1.80
CA SER A 110 7.66 -4.73 -2.82
C SER A 110 7.35 -5.21 -4.25
N LYS A 111 7.32 -6.53 -4.46
CA LYS A 111 6.93 -7.14 -5.73
C LYS A 111 5.45 -6.88 -6.04
N ASN A 112 4.56 -7.08 -5.07
CA ASN A 112 3.13 -6.81 -5.22
C ASN A 112 2.90 -5.33 -5.59
N PHE A 113 3.51 -4.39 -4.86
CA PHE A 113 3.47 -2.96 -5.17
C PHE A 113 3.87 -2.67 -6.63
N THR A 114 4.99 -3.25 -7.07
CA THR A 114 5.50 -3.05 -8.44
C THR A 114 4.48 -3.50 -9.49
N GLU A 115 3.87 -4.68 -9.31
CA GLU A 115 2.88 -5.21 -10.24
C GLU A 115 1.56 -4.44 -10.22
N VAL A 116 1.08 -4.05 -9.03
CA VAL A 116 -0.08 -3.16 -8.85
C VAL A 116 0.14 -1.84 -9.58
N MET A 117 1.28 -1.19 -9.38
CA MET A 117 1.60 0.09 -10.01
C MET A 117 1.67 -0.02 -11.54
N LYS A 118 2.29 -1.07 -12.08
CA LYS A 118 2.30 -1.31 -13.53
C LYS A 118 0.88 -1.41 -14.09
N LYS A 119 0.01 -2.22 -13.46
CA LYS A 119 -1.39 -2.39 -13.88
C LYS A 119 -2.16 -1.06 -13.82
N LEU A 120 -2.06 -0.31 -12.72
CA LEU A 120 -2.72 0.98 -12.56
C LEU A 120 -2.25 2.02 -13.59
N ILE A 121 -0.94 2.09 -13.87
CA ILE A 121 -0.40 3.00 -14.89
C ILE A 121 -0.99 2.68 -16.26
N VAL A 122 -1.09 1.40 -16.64
CA VAL A 122 -1.69 0.98 -17.92
C VAL A 122 -3.15 1.44 -18.01
N ILE A 123 -3.94 1.23 -16.94
CA ILE A 123 -5.34 1.66 -16.89
C ILE A 123 -5.44 3.18 -17.06
N SER A 124 -4.64 3.94 -16.31
CA SER A 124 -4.65 5.41 -16.36
C SER A 124 -4.28 5.98 -17.74
N LYS A 125 -3.46 5.25 -18.52
CA LYS A 125 -3.04 5.66 -19.87
C LYS A 125 -4.06 5.33 -20.94
N LYS A 126 -4.74 4.17 -20.85
CA LYS A 126 -5.76 3.77 -21.83
C LYS A 126 -6.86 4.83 -21.97
N LYS A 127 -7.34 5.38 -20.85
CA LYS A 127 -8.39 6.42 -20.88
C LYS A 127 -7.95 7.74 -21.52
N VAL A 128 -6.72 8.17 -21.28
CA VAL A 128 -6.18 9.40 -21.92
C VAL A 128 -6.21 9.28 -23.45
N ILE A 129 -5.93 8.11 -23.99
CA ILE A 129 -5.95 7.86 -25.43
C ILE A 129 -7.38 7.89 -25.96
N GLU A 130 -8.33 7.26 -25.27
CA GLU A 130 -9.76 7.27 -25.67
C GLU A 130 -10.36 8.68 -25.68
N GLU A 131 -9.98 9.53 -24.73
CA GLU A 131 -10.40 10.94 -24.70
C GLU A 131 -9.75 11.78 -25.80
N SER A 132 -8.49 11.50 -26.16
CA SER A 132 -7.76 12.24 -27.20
C SER A 132 -8.23 11.93 -28.63
N LEU A 133 -9.03 10.87 -28.81
CA LEU A 133 -9.57 10.42 -30.08
C LEU A 133 -11.04 10.83 -30.30
N LYS A 134 -11.66 11.50 -29.33
CA LYS A 134 -13.01 12.08 -29.40
C LYS A 134 -12.97 13.57 -29.70
#